data_AF-A0A5B2VMT4-F1
#
_entry.id   AF-A0A5B2VMT4-F1
#
_cell.length_a   1.000
_cell.length_b   1.000
_cell.length_c   1.000
_cell.angle_alpha   90.00
_cell.angle_beta   90.00
_cell.angle_gamma   90.00
#
_symmetry.space_group_name_H-M   'P 1'
#
loop_
_entity.id
_entity.type
_entity.pdbx_description
1 polymer ?
#
loop_
_entity_poly.entity_id
_entity_poly.type
_entity_poly.pdbx_seq_one_letter_code
_entity_poly.pdbx_strand_id
1 'polypeptide(L)' 'MKLTDRLLAPTPPFFAKVRNIGLILTAVSSAVLGLPVLAALPAIIGKVAAYLAVAGTVMSGISQTAVDTDAD' A
#
# COMPACT_ATOMS: atom_id res chain seq x y z
N MET A 1 24.16 9.33 -9.29
CA MET A 1 23.51 8.84 -8.06
C MET A 1 23.94 7.42 -7.78
N LYS A 2 24.49 7.16 -6.59
CA LYS A 2 24.70 5.81 -6.06
C LYS A 2 23.37 5.25 -5.54
N LEU A 3 23.31 3.94 -5.29
CA LEU A 3 22.11 3.30 -4.74
C LEU A 3 21.75 3.86 -3.36
N THR A 4 22.76 4.20 -2.56
CA THR A 4 22.62 4.86 -1.25
C THR A 4 21.91 6.21 -1.36
N ASP A 5 22.21 7.00 -2.39
CA ASP A 5 21.64 8.33 -2.58
C ASP A 5 20.13 8.21 -2.88
N ARG A 6 19.73 7.18 -3.63
CA ARG A 6 18.31 6.89 -3.92
C ARG A 6 17.53 6.41 -2.70
N LEU A 7 18.17 5.69 -1.78
CA LEU A 7 17.52 5.20 -0.55
C LEU A 7 17.31 6.29 0.50
N LEU A 8 18.18 7.30 0.50
CA LEU A 8 18.14 8.44 1.43
C LEU A 8 17.28 9.60 0.90
N ALA A 9 17.02 9.64 -0.40
CA ALA A 9 16.24 10.69 -1.01
C ALA A 9 14.77 10.66 -0.55
N PRO A 10 14.14 11.82 -0.38
CA PRO A 10 12.77 11.91 0.09
C PRO A 10 11.78 11.36 -0.93
N THR A 11 10.69 10.77 -0.44
CA THR A 11 9.57 10.37 -1.30
C THR A 11 8.75 11.60 -1.68
N PRO A 12 8.45 11.83 -2.97
CA PRO A 12 7.65 12.98 -3.39
C PRO A 12 6.28 13.02 -2.71
N PRO A 13 5.69 14.22 -2.47
CA PRO A 13 4.49 14.39 -1.64
C PRO A 13 3.27 13.63 -2.17
N PHE A 14 3.15 13.52 -3.50
CA PHE A 14 2.10 12.71 -4.13
C PHE A 14 2.24 11.22 -3.77
N PHE A 15 3.42 10.63 -3.98
CA PHE A 15 3.69 9.22 -3.70
C PHE A 15 3.65 8.90 -2.21
N ALA A 16 4.05 9.82 -1.34
CA ALA A 16 3.88 9.68 0.10
C ALA A 16 2.39 9.54 0.49
N LYS A 17 1.50 10.34 -0.13
CA LYS A 17 0.06 10.24 0.10
C LYS A 17 -0.53 8.94 -0.42
N VAL A 18 -0.13 8.54 -1.63
CA VAL A 18 -0.53 7.27 -2.26
C VAL A 18 -0.08 6.08 -1.41
N ARG A 19 1.16 6.06 -0.90
CA ARG A 19 1.65 5.06 0.04
C ARG A 19 0.76 4.91 1.26
N ASN A 20 0.41 6.03 1.91
CA ASN A 20 -0.40 6.01 3.13
C ASN A 20 -1.80 5.44 2.87
N ILE A 21 -2.42 5.79 1.75
CA ILE A 21 -3.71 5.20 1.33
C ILE A 21 -3.54 3.69 1.11
N GLY A 22 -2.48 3.27 0.41
CA GLY A 22 -2.20 1.86 0.15
C GLY A 22 -1.99 1.04 1.43
N LEU A 23 -1.30 1.61 2.41
CA LEU A 23 -1.09 1.01 3.73
C LEU A 23 -2.40 0.86 4.50
N ILE A 24 -3.26 1.88 4.50
CA ILE A 24 -4.59 1.83 5.13
C ILE A 24 -5.44 0.73 4.47
N LEU A 25 -5.46 0.69 3.13
CA LEU A 25 -6.21 -0.31 2.39
C LEU A 25 -5.74 -1.73 2.70
N THR A 26 -4.42 -1.92 2.77
CA THR A 26 -3.80 -3.20 3.14
C THR A 26 -4.19 -3.59 4.56
N ALA A 27 -4.12 -2.66 5.52
CA ALA A 27 -4.48 -2.90 6.91
C ALA A 27 -5.96 -3.30 7.06
N VAL A 28 -6.88 -2.59 6.39
CA VAL A 28 -8.32 -2.93 6.38
C VAL A 28 -8.52 -4.32 5.79
N SER A 29 -7.86 -4.64 4.67
CA SER A 29 -7.98 -5.94 4.02
C SER A 29 -7.48 -7.07 4.92
N SER A 30 -6.32 -6.90 5.55
CA SER A 30 -5.77 -7.87 6.49
C SER A 30 -6.65 -8.03 7.72
N ALA A 31 -7.25 -6.95 8.21
CA ALA A 31 -8.16 -7.00 9.35
C ALA A 31 -9.43 -7.79 9.00
N VAL A 32 -10.00 -7.56 7.82
CA VAL A 32 -11.19 -8.29 7.35
C VAL A 32 -10.85 -9.77 7.15
N LEU A 33 -9.80 -10.08 6.39
CA LEU A 33 -9.42 -11.48 6.07
C LEU A 33 -8.91 -12.26 7.29
N GLY A 34 -8.38 -11.58 8.30
CA GLY A 34 -7.88 -12.18 9.53
C GLY A 34 -8.96 -12.57 10.54
N LEU A 35 -10.23 -12.25 10.29
CA LEU A 35 -11.33 -12.60 11.21
C LEU A 35 -11.57 -14.12 11.22
N PRO A 36 -11.66 -14.78 12.39
CA PRO A 36 -11.92 -16.22 12.48
C PRO A 36 -13.32 -16.61 11.97
N VAL A 37 -14.26 -15.66 11.96
CA VAL A 37 -15.63 -15.83 11.46
C VAL A 37 -15.80 -15.49 9.98
N LEU A 38 -14.71 -15.40 9.20
CA LEU A 38 -14.78 -15.08 7.77
C LEU A 38 -15.71 -16.01 6.97
N ALA A 39 -15.81 -17.28 7.37
CA ALA A 39 -16.70 -18.26 6.75
C ALA A 39 -18.19 -17.96 6.94
N ALA A 40 -18.55 -17.14 7.93
CA ALA A 40 -19.92 -16.69 8.18
C ALA A 40 -20.26 -15.38 7.42
N LEU A 41 -19.29 -14.76 6.77
CA LEU A 41 -19.53 -13.55 5.97
C LEU A 41 -20.01 -13.89 4.55
N PRO A 42 -20.88 -13.06 3.95
CA PRO A 42 -21.18 -13.14 2.54
C PRO A 42 -19.90 -13.13 1.68
N ALA A 43 -19.79 -14.06 0.73
CA ALA A 43 -18.59 -14.27 -0.09
C ALA A 43 -18.11 -13.00 -0.84
N ILE A 44 -19.03 -12.07 -1.12
CA ILE A 44 -18.71 -10.77 -1.73
C ILE A 44 -17.70 -9.98 -0.90
N ILE A 45 -17.77 -10.05 0.43
CA ILE A 45 -16.90 -9.28 1.33
C ILE A 45 -15.46 -9.79 1.24
N GLY A 46 -15.26 -11.10 1.22
CA GLY A 46 -13.94 -11.71 1.04
C GLY A 46 -13.31 -11.33 -0.31
N LYS A 47 -14.12 -11.31 -1.39
CA LYS A 47 -13.65 -10.86 -2.72
C LYS A 47 -13.21 -9.40 -2.72
N VAL A 48 -14.00 -8.51 -2.10
CA VAL A 48 -13.64 -7.09 -1.97
C VAL A 48 -12.35 -6.94 -1.17
N ALA A 49 -12.24 -7.60 -0.02
CA ALA A 49 -11.02 -7.55 0.80
C ALA A 49 -9.78 -8.06 0.05
N ALA A 50 -9.92 -9.10 -0.77
CA ALA A 50 -8.82 -9.57 -1.62
C ALA A 50 -8.36 -8.52 -2.63
N TYR A 51 -9.30 -7.84 -3.31
CA TYR A 51 -8.95 -6.75 -4.23
C TYR A 51 -8.33 -5.55 -3.53
N LEU A 52 -8.83 -5.20 -2.35
CA LEU A 52 -8.26 -4.13 -1.52
C LEU A 52 -6.82 -4.46 -1.08
N ALA A 53 -6.53 -5.73 -0.77
CA ALA A 53 -5.17 -6.18 -0.45
C ALA A 53 -4.22 -6.01 -1.64
N VAL A 54 -4.65 -6.42 -2.84
CA VAL A 54 -3.86 -6.25 -4.08
C VAL A 54 -3.63 -4.76 -4.36
N ALA A 55 -4.69 -3.94 -4.32
CA ALA A 55 -4.58 -2.51 -4.57
C ALA A 55 -3.65 -1.84 -3.54
N GLY A 56 -3.80 -2.15 -2.26
CA GLY A 56 -2.99 -1.58 -1.19
C GLY A 56 -1.50 -1.92 -1.29
N THR A 57 -1.19 -3.19 -1.58
CA THR A 57 0.20 -3.66 -1.71
C THR A 57 0.90 -3.07 -2.94
N VAL A 58 0.22 -3.01 -4.09
CA VAL A 58 0.74 -2.38 -5.32
C VAL A 58 0.99 -0.89 -5.08
N MET A 59 0.01 -0.19 -4.49
CA MET A 59 0.08 1.23 -4.21
C MET A 59 1.24 1.57 -3.26
N SER A 60 1.41 0.79 -2.19
CA SER A 60 2.51 0.95 -1.24
C SER A 60 3.87 0.60 -1.84
N GLY A 61 3.95 -0.45 -2.65
CA GLY A 61 5.18 -0.90 -3.29
C GLY A 61 5.71 0.10 -4.31
N ILE A 62 4.87 0.56 -5.23
CA ILE A 62 5.27 1.53 -6.26
C ILE A 62 5.71 2.84 -5.63
N SER A 63 5.01 3.30 -4.59
CA SER A 63 5.33 4.57 -3.92
C SER A 63 6.71 4.61 -3.26
N GLN A 64 7.30 3.45 -2.94
CA GLN A 64 8.67 3.37 -2.40
C GLN A 64 9.75 3.49 -3.48
N THR A 65 9.40 3.32 -4.75
CA THR A 65 10.35 3.43 -5.87
C THR A 65 10.50 4.85 -6.39
N ALA A 66 9.57 5.75 -6.01
CA ALA A 66 9.58 7.15 -6.38
C ALA A 66 10.60 7.93 -5.55
N VAL A 67 11.38 8.75 -6.23
CA VAL A 67 12.48 9.54 -5.66
C VAL A 67 12.27 10.98 -6.09
N ASP A 68 12.34 11.92 -5.15
CA ASP A 68 12.30 13.33 -5.50
C ASP A 68 13.64 13.73 -6.13
N THR A 69 13.59 14.28 -7.35
CA THR A 69 14.77 14.70 -8.13
C THR A 69 14.86 16.22 -8.22
N ASP A 70 13.83 16.93 -7.75
CA ASP A 70 13.75 18.40 -7.78
C ASP A 70 14.25 19.04 -6.47
N ALA A 71 14.73 18.23 -5.52
CA ALA A 71 15.27 18.67 -4.24
C ALA A 71 16.78 19.02 -4.28
N ASP A 72 17.30 19.36 -5.47
CA ASP A 72 18.63 19.96 -5.69
C ASP A 72 18.52 21.47 -5.95
#